data_AF-A0A1I6TIS5-F1
#
_entry.id   AF-A0A1I6TIS5-F1
#
_cell.length_a   1.000
_cell.length_b   1.000
_cell.length_c   1.000
_cell.angle_alpha   90.00
_cell.angle_beta   90.00
_cell.angle_gamma   90.00
#
_symmetry.space_group_name_H-M   'P 1'
#
loop_
_entity.id
_entity.type
_entity.pdbx_description
1 polymer ?
#
loop_
_entity_poly.entity_id
_entity_poly.type
_entity_poly.pdbx_seq_one_letter_code
_entity_poly.pdbx_strand_id
1 'polypeptide(L)'
;MLTLGDLMARARSAAPVLEGWLDEAAPDLAMSVRSAAAARGESPAAFARAALVEFDRYAGPEAWTRLTGRLHAAGDPGLACLEEMVRWRLSTAPALPMEDAR
;
A
#
# COMPACT_ATOMS: atom_id res chain seq x y z
N MET A 1 8.91 -21.72 -5.01
CA MET A 1 7.65 -21.41 -4.29
C MET A 1 7.88 -20.10 -3.57
N LEU A 2 7.16 -19.03 -3.94
CA LEU A 2 7.28 -17.73 -3.27
C LEU A 2 6.66 -17.85 -1.88
N THR A 3 7.41 -17.49 -0.84
CA THR A 3 6.90 -17.45 0.53
C THR A 3 6.38 -16.05 0.84
N LEU A 4 5.57 -15.91 1.90
CA LEU A 4 5.09 -14.59 2.33
C LEU A 4 6.25 -13.65 2.66
N GLY A 5 7.28 -14.14 3.37
CA GLY A 5 8.47 -13.33 3.68
C GLY A 5 9.22 -12.86 2.42
N ASP A 6 9.26 -13.70 1.40
CA ASP A 6 9.87 -13.37 0.10
C ASP A 6 9.06 -12.29 -0.65
N LEU A 7 7.73 -12.37 -0.57
CA LEU A 7 6.84 -11.35 -1.10
C LEU A 7 7.00 -10.00 -0.39
N MET A 8 7.08 -10.00 0.95
CA MET A 8 7.31 -8.79 1.74
C MET A 8 8.67 -8.15 1.42
N ALA A 9 9.71 -8.98 1.25
CA ALA A 9 11.03 -8.51 0.84
C ALA A 9 11.00 -7.87 -0.55
N ARG A 10 10.28 -8.49 -1.50
CA ARG A 10 10.09 -7.94 -2.86
C ARG A 10 9.32 -6.63 -2.86
N ALA A 11 8.21 -6.53 -2.14
CA ALA A 11 7.44 -5.30 -2.00
C ALA A 11 8.30 -4.17 -1.37
N ARG A 12 9.12 -4.50 -0.37
CA ARG A 12 10.05 -3.53 0.25
C ARG A 12 11.11 -3.04 -0.72
N SER A 13 11.64 -3.94 -1.56
CA SER A 13 12.59 -3.59 -2.62
C SER A 13 11.95 -2.76 -3.74
N ALA A 14 10.64 -2.91 -3.95
CA ALA A 14 9.88 -2.14 -4.95
C ALA A 14 9.41 -0.77 -4.44
N ALA A 15 9.38 -0.53 -3.12
CA ALA A 15 9.00 0.76 -2.53
C ALA A 15 9.67 2.02 -3.12
N PRO A 16 10.98 2.03 -3.46
CA PRO A 16 11.61 3.21 -4.09
C PRO A 16 11.20 3.42 -5.56
N VAL A 17 10.81 2.38 -6.29
CA VAL A 17 10.30 2.48 -7.68
C VAL A 17 8.78 2.62 -7.75
N LEU A 18 8.12 2.57 -6.59
CA LEU A 18 6.67 2.62 -6.48
C LEU A 18 6.06 3.87 -7.09
N GLU A 19 6.68 5.04 -6.91
CA GLU A 19 6.08 6.29 -7.35
C GLU A 19 5.96 6.33 -8.89
N GLY A 20 7.01 5.91 -9.60
CA GLY A 20 6.98 5.77 -11.06
C GLY A 20 6.08 4.64 -11.53
N TRP A 21 6.03 3.51 -10.82
CA TRP A 21 5.13 2.42 -11.17
C TRP A 21 3.65 2.77 -10.95
N LEU A 22 3.31 3.47 -9.86
CA LEU A 22 1.94 3.90 -9.59
C LEU A 22 1.45 4.86 -10.66
N ASP A 23 2.29 5.79 -11.11
CA ASP A 23 1.91 6.70 -12.20
C ASP A 23 1.58 5.97 -13.51
N GLU A 24 2.29 4.86 -13.79
CA GLU A 24 2.11 4.10 -15.01
C GLU A 24 0.95 3.09 -14.93
N ALA A 25 0.84 2.35 -13.82
CA ALA A 25 -0.09 1.24 -13.67
C ALA A 25 -1.40 1.61 -12.95
N ALA A 26 -1.38 2.59 -12.06
CA ALA A 26 -2.52 2.96 -11.21
C ALA A 26 -2.49 4.46 -10.82
N PRO A 27 -2.65 5.39 -11.79
CA PRO A 27 -2.47 6.82 -11.55
C PRO A 27 -3.44 7.39 -10.50
N ASP A 28 -4.67 6.87 -10.41
CA ASP A 28 -5.64 7.25 -9.38
C ASP A 28 -5.14 6.89 -7.96
N LEU A 29 -4.48 5.74 -7.84
CA LEU A 29 -3.87 5.32 -6.58
C LEU A 29 -2.64 6.17 -6.26
N ALA A 30 -1.83 6.51 -7.27
CA ALA A 30 -0.69 7.41 -7.11
C ALA A 30 -1.12 8.76 -6.51
N MET A 31 -2.20 9.34 -7.02
CA MET A 31 -2.76 10.60 -6.53
C MET A 31 -3.25 10.49 -5.08
N SER A 32 -3.95 9.40 -4.77
CA SER A 32 -4.45 9.13 -3.40
C SER A 32 -3.30 8.98 -2.40
N VAL A 33 -2.24 8.26 -2.78
CA VAL A 33 -1.03 8.12 -1.96
C VAL A 33 -0.35 9.44 -1.73
N ARG A 34 -0.16 10.26 -2.78
CA ARG A 34 0.46 11.58 -2.66
C ARG A 34 -0.34 12.49 -1.73
N SER A 35 -1.66 12.50 -1.87
CA SER A 35 -2.54 13.29 -1.01
C SER A 35 -2.44 12.85 0.45
N ALA A 36 -2.54 11.54 0.72
CA ALA A 36 -2.44 10.98 2.06
C ALA A 36 -1.05 11.16 2.69
N ALA A 37 0.02 11.03 1.90
CA ALA A 37 1.38 11.25 2.35
C ALA A 37 1.61 12.73 2.69
N ALA A 38 1.16 13.64 1.82
CA ALA A 38 1.23 15.08 2.05
C ALA A 38 0.46 15.51 3.31
N ALA A 39 -0.73 14.96 3.55
CA ALA A 39 -1.52 15.22 4.75
C ALA A 39 -0.80 14.79 6.05
N ARG A 40 0.18 13.89 5.96
CA ARG A 40 0.99 13.38 7.08
C ARG A 40 2.40 13.97 7.13
N GLY A 41 2.75 14.84 6.18
CA GLY A 41 4.12 15.37 6.03
C GLY A 41 5.15 14.30 5.65
N GLU A 42 4.71 13.18 5.08
CA GLU A 42 5.56 12.05 4.67
C GLU A 42 5.75 12.05 3.14
N SER A 43 6.85 11.45 2.66
CA SER A 43 7.00 11.18 1.23
C SER A 43 6.15 9.97 0.79
N PRO A 44 5.71 9.86 -0.47
CA PRO A 44 4.95 8.71 -0.97
C PRO A 44 5.68 7.38 -0.76
N ALA A 45 7.01 7.36 -0.93
CA ALA A 45 7.84 6.20 -0.63
C ALA A 45 7.84 5.83 0.87
N ALA A 46 7.86 6.82 1.77
CA ALA A 46 7.74 6.58 3.21
C ALA A 46 6.33 6.07 3.58
N PHE A 47 5.29 6.65 2.98
CA PHE A 47 3.91 6.21 3.17
C PHE A 47 3.72 4.75 2.76
N ALA A 48 4.27 4.35 1.62
CA ALA A 48 4.20 2.98 1.18
C ALA A 48 4.98 2.04 2.09
N ARG A 49 6.22 2.39 2.47
CA ARG A 49 7.00 1.58 3.43
C ARG A 49 6.25 1.34 4.73
N ALA A 50 5.60 2.37 5.26
CA ALA A 50 4.79 2.23 6.45
C ALA A 50 3.50 1.43 6.21
N ALA A 51 2.92 1.45 5.00
CA ALA A 51 1.84 0.55 4.61
C ALA A 51 2.24 -0.93 4.73
N LEU A 52 3.44 -1.31 4.26
CA LEU A 52 3.91 -2.70 4.43
C LEU A 52 4.04 -3.08 5.91
N VAL A 53 4.63 -2.21 6.72
CA VAL A 53 4.88 -2.48 8.14
C VAL A 53 3.57 -2.56 8.92
N GLU A 54 2.63 -1.65 8.65
CA GLU A 54 1.33 -1.64 9.30
C GLU A 54 0.45 -2.80 8.84
N PHE A 55 0.50 -3.17 7.56
CA PHE A 55 -0.22 -4.33 7.06
C PHE A 55 0.28 -5.61 7.74
N ASP A 56 1.60 -5.84 7.78
CA ASP A 56 2.18 -7.00 8.46
C ASP A 56 1.73 -7.12 9.92
N ARG A 57 1.63 -5.97 10.60
CA ARG A 57 1.34 -5.89 12.03
C ARG A 57 -0.15 -5.92 12.38
N TYR A 58 -1.01 -5.36 11.54
CA TYR A 58 -2.41 -5.09 11.88
C TYR A 58 -3.42 -5.68 10.88
N ALA A 59 -2.98 -6.21 9.74
CA ALA A 59 -3.90 -6.81 8.78
C ALA A 59 -4.55 -8.06 9.37
N GLY A 60 -5.89 -8.04 9.43
CA GLY A 60 -6.70 -9.19 9.79
C GLY A 60 -6.75 -10.26 8.68
N PRO A 61 -7.31 -11.44 8.98
CA PRO A 61 -7.35 -12.59 8.07
C PRO A 61 -8.06 -12.31 6.73
N GLU A 62 -9.05 -11.42 6.71
CA GLU A 62 -9.72 -11.00 5.47
C GLU A 62 -8.80 -10.20 4.54
N ALA A 63 -7.99 -9.31 5.09
CA ALA A 63 -7.02 -8.54 4.31
C ALA A 63 -5.95 -9.45 3.70
N TRP A 64 -5.49 -10.46 4.46
CA TRP A 64 -4.59 -11.51 3.96
C TRP A 64 -5.23 -12.36 2.86
N THR A 65 -6.52 -12.66 2.96
CA THR A 65 -7.28 -13.41 1.94
C THR A 65 -7.41 -12.60 0.65
N ARG A 66 -7.70 -11.29 0.74
CA ARG A 66 -7.73 -10.40 -0.43
C ARG A 66 -6.38 -10.30 -1.11
N LEU A 67 -5.32 -10.10 -0.33
CA LEU A 67 -3.95 -10.05 -0.83
C LEU A 67 -3.60 -11.34 -1.59
N THR A 68 -3.76 -12.49 -0.95
CA THR A 68 -3.43 -13.79 -1.57
C THR A 68 -4.25 -14.05 -2.84
N GLY A 69 -5.55 -13.74 -2.84
CA GLY A 69 -6.39 -13.83 -4.04
C GLY A 69 -5.89 -12.95 -5.19
N ARG A 70 -5.45 -11.72 -4.90
CA ARG A 70 -4.90 -10.81 -5.91
C ARG A 70 -3.56 -11.24 -6.46
N LEU A 71 -2.68 -11.77 -5.61
CA LEU A 71 -1.37 -12.29 -6.04
C LEU A 71 -1.50 -13.44 -7.03
N HIS A 72 -2.52 -14.30 -6.87
CA HIS A 72 -2.78 -15.38 -7.80
C HIS A 72 -3.24 -14.91 -9.19
N ALA A 73 -3.84 -13.71 -9.27
CA ALA A 73 -4.33 -13.13 -10.51
C ALA A 73 -3.34 -12.16 -11.18
N ALA A 74 -2.27 -11.76 -10.47
CA ALA A 74 -1.37 -10.70 -10.91
C ALA A 74 -0.17 -11.23 -11.72
N GLY A 75 0.15 -10.51 -12.81
CA GLY A 75 1.36 -10.77 -13.61
C GLY A 75 2.66 -10.38 -12.91
N ASP A 76 2.61 -9.39 -12.01
CA ASP A 76 3.72 -9.04 -11.11
C ASP A 76 3.26 -9.10 -9.63
N PRO A 77 3.66 -10.13 -8.88
CA PRO A 77 3.20 -10.31 -7.50
C PRO A 77 3.79 -9.28 -6.53
N GLY A 78 4.99 -8.74 -6.80
CA GLY A 78 5.61 -7.74 -5.93
C GLY A 78 4.85 -6.42 -5.95
N LEU A 79 4.41 -6.02 -7.13
CA LEU A 79 3.63 -4.81 -7.35
C LEU A 79 2.19 -4.95 -6.88
N ALA A 80 1.53 -6.09 -7.16
CA ALA A 80 0.19 -6.35 -6.64
C ALA A 80 0.16 -6.39 -5.10
N CYS A 81 1.22 -6.91 -4.48
CA CYS A 81 1.40 -6.86 -3.02
C CYS A 81 1.43 -5.43 -2.50
N LEU A 82 2.27 -4.59 -3.11
CA LEU A 82 2.45 -3.20 -2.73
C LEU A 82 1.18 -2.37 -2.92
N GLU A 83 0.48 -2.60 -4.04
CA GLU A 83 -0.81 -1.97 -4.34
C GLU A 83 -1.86 -2.27 -3.26
N GLU A 84 -2.02 -3.53 -2.87
CA GLU A 84 -3.00 -3.92 -1.86
C GLU A 84 -2.68 -3.40 -0.47
N MET A 85 -1.41 -3.39 -0.08
CA MET A 85 -0.99 -2.86 1.22
C MET A 85 -1.26 -1.35 1.31
N VAL A 86 -1.00 -0.63 0.22
CA VAL A 86 -1.29 0.80 0.12
C VAL A 86 -2.81 1.06 0.15
N ARG A 87 -3.61 0.30 -0.61
CA ARG A 87 -5.08 0.42 -0.58
C ARG A 87 -5.66 0.11 0.79
N TRP A 88 -5.15 -0.95 1.43
CA TRP A 88 -5.53 -1.30 2.79
C TRP A 88 -5.23 -0.14 3.73
N ARG A 89 -4.01 0.41 3.69
CA ARG A 89 -3.62 1.54 4.55
C ARG A 89 -4.47 2.78 4.30
N LEU A 90 -4.80 3.10 3.05
CA LEU A 90 -5.69 4.21 2.71
C LEU A 90 -7.12 4.00 3.25
N SER A 91 -7.57 2.75 3.32
CA SER A 91 -8.90 2.40 3.84
C SER A 91 -8.94 2.36 5.37
N THR A 92 -7.81 2.09 6.03
CA THR A 92 -7.68 2.03 7.49
C THR A 92 -7.12 3.30 8.11
N ALA A 93 -6.51 4.18 7.31
CA ALA A 93 -6.12 5.51 7.76
C ALA A 93 -7.41 6.19 8.23
N PRO A 94 -7.51 6.61 9.50
CA PRO A 94 -8.66 7.38 9.93
C PRO A 94 -8.77 8.57 8.98
N ALA A 95 -9.91 8.69 8.30
CA ALA A 95 -10.29 9.96 7.70
C ALA A 95 -10.06 10.98 8.81
N LEU A 96 -9.13 11.92 8.60
CA LEU A 96 -8.90 13.00 9.54
C LEU A 96 -10.29 13.54 9.91
N PRO A 97 -10.65 13.65 11.20
CA PRO A 97 -11.86 14.35 11.55
C PRO A 97 -11.69 15.73 10.92
N MET A 98 -12.54 16.07 9.94
CA MET A 98 -12.69 17.47 9.58
C MET A 98 -13.11 18.14 10.88
N GLU A 99 -12.25 19.00 11.41
CA GLU A 99 -12.59 19.83 12.57
C GLU A 99 -13.95 20.45 12.29
N ASP A 100 -14.95 20.02 13.07
CA ASP A 100 -16.25 20.64 13.16
C ASP A 100 -16.01 22.06 13.67
N ALA A 101 -15.78 22.97 12.74
CA ALA A 101 -15.86 24.40 12.99
C ALA A 101 -17.35 24.74 13.14
N ARG A 102 -17.90 24.57 14.36
CA ARG A 102 -19.10 25.30 14.77
C ARG A 102 -19.20 25.52 16.27
#